data_AF-A0A3B0IWK9-F1
#
_entry.id   AF-A0A3B0IWK9-F1
#
_cell.length_a   1.000
_cell.length_b   1.000
_cell.length_c   1.000
_cell.angle_alpha   90.00
_cell.angle_beta   90.00
_cell.angle_gamma   90.00
#
_symmetry.space_group_name_H-M   'P 1'
#
loop_
_entity.id
_entity.type
_entity.pdbx_description
1 polymer ?
#
loop_
_entity_poly.entity_id
_entity_poly.type
_entity_poly.pdbx_seq_one_letter_code
_entity_poly.pdbx_strand_id
1 'polypeptide(L)'
;MKLIVKKYLSVLFLLLLVAPLVYGQQSCLSDIENDFQDLKTSLKNPIFLDPAPSLNYDDREGKGVLMVVVHHTESPTLKSTKDALNFVGISVQLIVDRDGGITLMVPLEKRAWHAGVSYAKVQVDNVVEELRKLNDYSIGIEIVNTGLEPFPEEQMKSVKDLILYLMKRFKIRKDMIFSHAEIGTIVYNSAIEGYAMRKPDPHKLFDWELLEKSGIGLHIGDRISPQDARQKVREVLYKVGDKNENILKLKKRLNSFFYKILPWNDREGNMVFPDNNVNYSDEFDENFAWVINQFSMHHLPKKIRKDLPLKLEQEDILPEFLVKYSNLIFSEFLSLSNKTKLSLKPPFLNEEDYKHLLSSLAEYENNISSSAFATLMYKIKLYYDSYLRYNIRSSLYIPFRLNSFEKLDTLKNEILSFKSISPEKAIEVSNLINEFRSQVLSNFQNFEKQWFQEFKDTWKQKFIPNMEKQMSWTALHETVLEYLEEAKKEV
;
A
#
# COMPACT_ATOMS: atom_id res chain seq x y z
N MET A 1 -50.63 23.10 -26.40
CA MET A 1 -49.35 23.67 -26.89
C MET A 1 -48.32 23.97 -25.78
N LYS A 2 -48.68 24.66 -24.69
CA LYS A 2 -47.72 25.01 -23.60
C LYS A 2 -47.14 23.81 -22.81
N LEU A 3 -47.82 22.66 -22.74
CA LEU A 3 -47.30 21.46 -22.06
C LEU A 3 -46.25 20.68 -22.89
N ILE A 4 -46.30 20.77 -24.22
CA ILE A 4 -45.39 20.03 -25.11
C ILE A 4 -44.02 20.71 -25.13
N VAL A 5 -43.97 22.05 -25.18
CA VAL A 5 -42.72 22.83 -25.15
C VAL A 5 -41.92 22.60 -23.86
N LYS A 6 -42.59 22.44 -22.71
CA LYS A 6 -41.92 22.20 -21.41
C LYS A 6 -41.26 20.81 -21.32
N LYS A 7 -41.82 19.80 -22.00
CA LYS A 7 -41.31 18.42 -22.04
C LYS A 7 -40.13 18.26 -23.01
N TYR A 8 -40.10 19.03 -24.09
CA TYR A 8 -38.95 19.08 -25.01
C TYR A 8 -37.77 19.85 -24.40
N LEU A 9 -38.00 20.94 -23.65
CA LEU A 9 -36.94 21.67 -22.93
C LEU A 9 -36.26 20.81 -21.86
N SER A 10 -37.01 19.97 -21.13
CA SER A 10 -36.43 19.07 -20.11
C SER A 10 -35.61 17.93 -20.73
N VAL A 11 -35.98 17.43 -21.91
CA VAL A 11 -35.21 16.39 -22.63
C VAL A 11 -33.95 17.00 -23.27
N LEU A 12 -34.04 18.24 -23.79
CA LEU A 12 -32.87 18.97 -24.30
C LEU A 12 -31.87 19.30 -23.18
N PHE A 13 -32.37 19.65 -21.98
CA PHE A 13 -31.53 19.90 -20.81
C PHE A 13 -30.88 18.62 -20.27
N LEU A 14 -31.58 17.47 -20.33
CA LEU A 14 -30.99 16.16 -20.01
C LEU A 14 -29.92 15.76 -21.04
N LEU A 15 -30.16 15.98 -22.34
CA LEU A 15 -29.18 15.75 -23.40
C LEU A 15 -27.96 16.67 -23.28
N LEU A 16 -28.14 17.92 -22.86
CA LEU A 16 -27.04 18.87 -22.57
C LEU A 16 -26.26 18.51 -21.29
N LEU A 17 -26.86 17.80 -20.33
CA LEU A 17 -26.17 17.29 -19.14
C LEU A 17 -25.43 15.96 -19.41
N VAL A 18 -25.93 15.14 -20.33
CA VAL A 18 -25.35 13.83 -20.67
C VAL A 18 -24.30 13.93 -21.79
N ALA A 19 -24.41 14.91 -22.69
CA ALA A 19 -23.44 15.12 -23.78
C ALA A 19 -22.00 15.38 -23.28
N PRO A 20 -21.73 16.17 -22.22
CA PRO A 20 -20.38 16.32 -21.66
C PRO A 20 -19.84 15.01 -21.07
N LEU A 21 -20.70 14.18 -20.48
CA LEU A 21 -20.33 12.87 -19.93
C LEU A 21 -19.97 11.86 -21.03
N VAL A 22 -20.75 11.84 -22.11
CA VAL A 22 -20.50 10.96 -23.28
C VAL A 22 -19.28 11.43 -24.07
N TYR A 23 -19.13 12.74 -24.30
CA TYR A 23 -17.97 13.32 -24.98
C TYR A 23 -16.68 13.14 -24.15
N GLY A 24 -16.77 13.32 -22.82
CA GLY A 24 -15.66 13.08 -21.90
C GLY A 24 -15.20 11.62 -21.89
N GLN A 25 -16.13 10.66 -21.87
CA GLN A 25 -15.80 9.24 -21.98
C GLN A 25 -15.17 8.88 -23.34
N GLN A 26 -15.70 9.42 -24.44
CA GLN A 26 -15.18 9.13 -25.78
C GLN A 26 -13.77 9.72 -26.00
N SER A 27 -13.53 10.95 -25.50
CA SER A 27 -12.21 11.59 -25.50
C SER A 27 -11.19 10.82 -24.64
N CYS A 28 -11.60 10.36 -23.44
CA CYS A 28 -10.72 9.58 -22.57
C CYS A 28 -10.35 8.22 -23.17
N LEU A 29 -11.30 7.55 -23.83
CA LEU A 29 -11.05 6.30 -24.54
C LEU A 29 -10.07 6.50 -25.70
N SER A 30 -10.19 7.60 -26.45
CA SER A 30 -9.22 7.88 -27.51
C SER A 30 -7.81 8.17 -26.99
N ASP A 31 -7.67 8.88 -25.87
CA ASP A 31 -6.36 9.20 -25.29
C ASP A 31 -5.64 7.93 -24.81
N ILE A 32 -6.34 7.06 -24.08
CA ILE A 32 -5.73 5.82 -23.57
C ILE A 32 -5.42 4.83 -24.71
N GLU A 33 -6.26 4.76 -25.74
CA GLU A 33 -5.99 3.93 -26.91
C GLU A 33 -4.75 4.41 -27.68
N ASN A 34 -4.58 5.73 -27.84
CA ASN A 34 -3.38 6.31 -28.46
C ASN A 34 -2.12 5.98 -27.66
N ASP A 35 -2.16 6.17 -26.34
CA ASP A 35 -1.05 5.80 -25.45
C ASP A 35 -0.73 4.32 -25.50
N PHE A 36 -1.75 3.47 -25.56
CA PHE A 36 -1.59 2.03 -25.69
C PHE A 36 -0.89 1.64 -26.99
N GLN A 37 -1.28 2.23 -28.13
CA GLN A 37 -0.61 1.96 -29.40
C GLN A 37 0.84 2.46 -29.41
N ASP A 38 1.10 3.65 -28.86
CA ASP A 38 2.45 4.21 -28.79
C ASP A 38 3.37 3.34 -27.90
N LEU A 39 2.87 2.92 -26.74
CA LEU A 39 3.58 1.96 -25.87
C LEU A 39 3.86 0.64 -26.59
N LYS A 40 2.85 0.07 -27.28
CA LYS A 40 2.94 -1.23 -27.96
C LYS A 40 3.96 -1.22 -29.11
N THR A 41 4.17 -0.08 -29.75
CA THR A 41 5.18 0.09 -30.79
C THR A 41 6.57 0.41 -30.22
N SER A 42 6.62 1.04 -29.05
CA SER A 42 7.87 1.49 -28.42
C SER A 42 8.54 0.45 -27.52
N LEU A 43 7.76 -0.46 -26.91
CA LEU A 43 8.26 -1.46 -25.96
C LEU A 43 8.14 -2.88 -26.53
N LYS A 44 9.09 -3.75 -26.16
CA LYS A 44 9.15 -5.14 -26.63
C LYS A 44 8.30 -6.10 -25.81
N ASN A 45 7.85 -5.68 -24.64
CA ASN A 45 7.23 -6.55 -23.64
C ASN A 45 5.71 -6.57 -23.85
N PRO A 46 4.99 -7.63 -23.40
CA PRO A 46 3.54 -7.69 -23.57
C PRO A 46 2.85 -6.47 -22.95
N ILE A 47 1.94 -5.84 -23.69
CA ILE A 47 1.18 -4.67 -23.21
C ILE A 47 -0.31 -4.95 -23.32
N PHE A 48 -1.02 -4.69 -22.24
CA PHE A 48 -2.46 -4.83 -22.10
C PHE A 48 -3.10 -3.48 -21.82
N LEU A 49 -4.23 -3.22 -22.48
CA LEU A 49 -5.09 -2.08 -22.17
C LEU A 49 -6.19 -2.57 -21.23
N ASP A 50 -6.19 -2.07 -20.00
CA ASP A 50 -7.19 -2.40 -18.97
C ASP A 50 -7.53 -1.12 -18.19
N PRO A 51 -8.37 -0.24 -18.77
CA PRO A 51 -8.63 1.08 -18.21
C PRO A 51 -9.22 0.98 -16.80
N ALA A 52 -8.74 1.85 -15.90
CA ALA A 52 -9.24 1.95 -14.54
C ALA A 52 -10.77 2.14 -14.53
N PRO A 53 -11.53 1.34 -13.78
CA PRO A 53 -12.95 1.58 -13.55
C PRO A 53 -13.17 2.95 -12.89
N SER A 54 -14.10 3.74 -13.46
CA SER A 54 -14.66 5.00 -12.94
C SER A 54 -13.68 6.08 -12.43
N LEU A 55 -13.60 7.24 -13.10
CA LEU A 55 -13.21 8.60 -12.61
C LEU A 55 -12.08 8.77 -11.57
N ASN A 56 -11.31 7.74 -11.22
CA ASN A 56 -10.23 7.80 -10.23
C ASN A 56 -8.97 8.41 -10.86
N TYR A 57 -9.16 9.31 -11.81
CA TYR A 57 -8.17 10.15 -12.44
C TYR A 57 -8.87 11.41 -12.93
N ASP A 58 -8.12 12.48 -13.05
CA ASP A 58 -8.62 13.77 -13.52
C ASP A 58 -7.56 14.48 -14.36
N ASP A 59 -7.83 15.73 -14.75
CA ASP A 59 -6.87 16.55 -15.47
C ASP A 59 -5.78 17.06 -14.53
N ARG A 60 -4.56 17.22 -15.04
CA ARG A 60 -3.44 17.82 -14.30
C ARG A 60 -3.56 19.33 -14.11
N GLU A 61 -4.70 19.94 -14.46
CA GLU A 61 -4.95 21.39 -14.36
C GLU A 61 -3.84 22.25 -15.01
N GLY A 62 -3.31 21.80 -16.16
CA GLY A 62 -2.25 22.49 -16.90
C GLY A 62 -0.82 22.20 -16.42
N LYS A 63 -0.63 21.35 -15.39
CA LYS A 63 0.70 20.88 -14.97
C LYS A 63 1.19 19.76 -15.89
N GLY A 64 2.45 19.84 -16.29
CA GLY A 64 3.10 18.81 -17.09
C GLY A 64 3.61 17.64 -16.25
N VAL A 65 3.90 16.52 -16.91
CA VAL A 65 4.61 15.39 -16.30
C VAL A 65 6.08 15.77 -16.11
N LEU A 66 6.54 15.77 -14.86
CA LEU A 66 7.92 16.11 -14.48
C LEU A 66 8.70 14.91 -13.93
N MET A 67 8.00 13.88 -13.44
CA MET A 67 8.64 12.80 -12.69
C MET A 67 7.92 11.45 -12.83
N VAL A 68 8.62 10.38 -12.46
CA VAL A 68 8.04 9.04 -12.29
C VAL A 68 8.12 8.65 -10.82
N VAL A 69 7.05 8.05 -10.31
CA VAL A 69 7.02 7.46 -8.97
C VAL A 69 6.78 5.97 -9.11
N VAL A 70 7.69 5.17 -8.55
CA VAL A 70 7.56 3.71 -8.53
C VAL A 70 7.01 3.23 -7.18
N HIS A 71 6.17 2.22 -7.27
CA HIS A 71 5.45 1.60 -6.16
C HIS A 71 5.62 0.08 -6.19
N HIS A 72 5.30 -0.59 -5.09
CA HIS A 72 4.99 -2.02 -5.13
C HIS A 72 3.67 -2.30 -4.43
N THR A 73 2.96 -3.28 -4.96
CA THR A 73 1.53 -3.51 -4.69
C THR A 73 1.22 -4.11 -3.32
N GLU A 74 2.22 -4.70 -2.66
CA GLU A 74 2.06 -5.64 -1.54
C GLU A 74 1.07 -6.79 -1.85
N SER A 75 0.94 -7.12 -3.14
CA SER A 75 -0.02 -8.08 -3.67
C SER A 75 0.69 -9.12 -4.54
N PRO A 76 0.28 -10.40 -4.50
CA PRO A 76 0.98 -11.47 -5.19
C PRO A 76 0.67 -11.54 -6.70
N THR A 77 -0.42 -10.93 -7.17
CA THR A 77 -0.89 -11.06 -8.56
C THR A 77 -1.45 -9.75 -9.12
N LEU A 78 -1.38 -9.56 -10.43
CA LEU A 78 -2.02 -8.45 -11.14
C LEU A 78 -3.52 -8.35 -10.82
N LYS A 79 -4.24 -9.48 -10.73
CA LYS A 79 -5.67 -9.47 -10.39
C LYS A 79 -5.91 -8.87 -9.01
N SER A 80 -5.21 -9.36 -7.98
CA SER A 80 -5.35 -8.83 -6.62
C SER A 80 -4.98 -7.35 -6.52
N THR A 81 -3.98 -6.90 -7.29
CA THR A 81 -3.61 -5.49 -7.38
C THR A 81 -4.74 -4.63 -7.91
N LYS A 82 -5.32 -5.02 -9.05
CA LYS A 82 -6.44 -4.27 -9.66
C LYS A 82 -7.66 -4.24 -8.75
N ASP A 83 -8.00 -5.37 -8.15
CA ASP A 83 -9.11 -5.46 -7.19
C ASP A 83 -8.88 -4.51 -6.00
N ALA A 84 -7.66 -4.42 -5.48
CA ALA A 84 -7.31 -3.51 -4.38
C ALA A 84 -7.38 -2.02 -4.77
N LEU A 85 -6.82 -1.65 -5.92
CA LEU A 85 -6.88 -0.26 -6.43
C LEU A 85 -8.34 0.20 -6.59
N ASN A 86 -9.18 -0.65 -7.18
CA ASN A 86 -10.60 -0.39 -7.38
C ASN A 86 -11.34 -0.25 -6.05
N PHE A 87 -11.06 -1.14 -5.10
CA PHE A 87 -11.72 -1.12 -3.80
C PHE A 87 -11.39 0.14 -2.99
N VAL A 88 -10.13 0.60 -3.03
CA VAL A 88 -9.67 1.77 -2.27
C VAL A 88 -10.00 3.09 -3.00
N GLY A 89 -10.34 3.04 -4.29
CA GLY A 89 -10.64 4.23 -5.09
C GLY A 89 -9.39 5.03 -5.44
N ILE A 90 -8.27 4.34 -5.69
CA ILE A 90 -7.00 4.92 -6.14
C ILE A 90 -6.63 4.35 -7.50
N SER A 91 -5.69 4.99 -8.19
CA SER A 91 -5.26 4.57 -9.53
C SER A 91 -3.78 4.85 -9.77
N VAL A 92 -3.23 4.14 -10.75
CA VAL A 92 -1.92 4.37 -11.34
C VAL A 92 -2.06 4.38 -12.85
N GLN A 93 -1.10 4.96 -13.56
CA GLN A 93 -1.08 4.88 -15.02
C GLN A 93 -0.72 3.48 -15.49
N LEU A 94 0.30 2.87 -14.88
CA LEU A 94 0.91 1.65 -15.39
C LEU A 94 1.09 0.61 -14.27
N ILE A 95 0.80 -0.66 -14.57
CA ILE A 95 1.14 -1.80 -13.71
C ILE A 95 2.13 -2.71 -14.44
N VAL A 96 3.20 -3.16 -13.77
CA VAL A 96 4.12 -4.18 -14.29
C VAL A 96 3.94 -5.48 -13.50
N ASP A 97 3.48 -6.54 -14.17
CA ASP A 97 3.30 -7.87 -13.59
C ASP A 97 4.64 -8.63 -13.48
N ARG A 98 4.64 -9.74 -12.76
CA ARG A 98 5.82 -10.53 -12.39
C ARG A 98 6.55 -11.13 -13.60
N ASP A 99 5.84 -11.39 -14.68
CA ASP A 99 6.38 -11.88 -15.95
C ASP A 99 6.88 -10.75 -16.86
N GLY A 100 6.77 -9.49 -16.41
CA GLY A 100 7.13 -8.31 -17.17
C GLY A 100 6.02 -7.76 -18.06
N GLY A 101 4.81 -8.34 -18.06
CA GLY A 101 3.65 -7.77 -18.73
C GLY A 101 3.29 -6.38 -18.18
N ILE A 102 2.96 -5.45 -19.07
CA ILE A 102 2.62 -4.06 -18.73
C ILE A 102 1.13 -3.84 -18.96
N THR A 103 0.43 -3.27 -17.99
CA THR A 103 -0.99 -2.88 -18.12
C THR A 103 -1.12 -1.37 -18.03
N LEU A 104 -1.71 -0.74 -19.05
CA LEU A 104 -2.06 0.68 -19.05
C LEU A 104 -3.49 0.86 -18.50
N MET A 105 -3.62 1.61 -17.41
CA MET A 105 -4.89 1.85 -16.70
C MET A 105 -5.42 3.27 -16.86
N VAL A 106 -4.55 4.28 -16.93
CA VAL A 106 -4.94 5.71 -17.04
C VAL A 106 -4.09 6.34 -18.14
N PRO A 107 -4.64 7.20 -19.02
CA PRO A 107 -3.83 7.92 -20.00
C PRO A 107 -2.66 8.64 -19.33
N LEU A 108 -1.49 8.63 -19.95
CA LEU A 108 -0.23 9.08 -19.33
C LEU A 108 -0.26 10.57 -18.96
N GLU A 109 -0.97 11.38 -19.77
CA GLU A 109 -1.16 12.82 -19.55
C GLU A 109 -2.19 13.13 -18.45
N LYS A 110 -3.03 12.16 -18.05
CA LYS A 110 -3.99 12.36 -16.97
C LYS A 110 -3.36 12.14 -15.60
N ARG A 111 -3.95 12.76 -14.58
CA ARG A 111 -3.56 12.67 -13.18
C ARG A 111 -4.17 11.43 -12.54
N ALA A 112 -3.37 10.38 -12.39
CA ALA A 112 -3.74 9.24 -11.54
C ALA A 112 -3.56 9.57 -10.05
N TRP A 113 -4.19 8.79 -9.18
CA TRP A 113 -4.25 9.05 -7.73
C TRP A 113 -3.38 8.09 -6.92
N HIS A 114 -2.05 8.19 -7.03
CA HIS A 114 -1.10 7.18 -6.49
C HIS A 114 -0.18 7.69 -5.36
N ALA A 115 0.35 8.91 -5.48
CA ALA A 115 1.32 9.50 -4.55
C ALA A 115 0.69 9.99 -3.23
N GLY A 116 -0.58 10.42 -3.24
CA GLY A 116 -1.27 10.95 -2.06
C GLY A 116 -0.54 12.15 -1.42
N VAL A 117 -0.50 12.19 -0.08
CA VAL A 117 0.25 13.20 0.68
C VAL A 117 1.74 13.03 0.39
N SER A 118 2.26 13.93 -0.42
CA SER A 118 3.59 13.83 -1.02
C SER A 118 4.16 15.22 -1.24
N TYR A 119 5.48 15.26 -1.29
CA TYR A 119 6.27 16.46 -1.53
C TYR A 119 7.51 16.08 -2.34
N ALA A 120 8.19 17.03 -2.97
CA ALA A 120 9.57 16.91 -3.49
C ALA A 120 10.21 18.30 -3.58
N LYS A 121 11.49 18.41 -3.25
CA LYS A 121 12.30 19.57 -3.67
C LYS A 121 12.96 19.21 -4.98
N VAL A 122 12.59 19.94 -6.02
CA VAL A 122 13.09 19.70 -7.37
C VAL A 122 13.74 20.97 -7.89
N GLN A 123 14.79 20.82 -8.69
CA GLN A 123 15.36 21.96 -9.40
C GLN A 123 14.69 22.06 -10.76
N VAL A 124 14.01 23.17 -11.00
CA VAL A 124 13.43 23.53 -12.31
C VAL A 124 14.21 24.75 -12.78
N ASP A 125 14.98 24.57 -13.86
CA ASP A 125 15.97 25.54 -14.32
C ASP A 125 16.98 25.93 -13.22
N ASN A 126 17.02 27.21 -12.84
CA ASN A 126 17.91 27.75 -11.79
C ASN A 126 17.18 28.00 -10.47
N VAL A 127 15.97 27.46 -10.30
CA VAL A 127 15.13 27.68 -9.11
C VAL A 127 14.85 26.33 -8.45
N VAL A 128 14.99 26.29 -7.13
CA VAL A 128 14.53 25.16 -6.33
C VAL A 128 13.04 25.36 -6.07
N GLU A 129 12.22 24.48 -6.62
CA GLU A 129 10.79 24.44 -6.37
C GLU A 129 10.43 23.38 -5.33
N GLU A 130 9.44 23.72 -4.50
CA GLU A 130 8.86 22.82 -3.53
C GLU A 130 7.51 22.33 -4.03
N LEU A 131 7.48 21.12 -4.60
CA LEU A 131 6.27 20.53 -5.13
C LEU A 131 5.53 19.77 -4.05
N ARG A 132 4.20 19.89 -4.04
CA ARG A 132 3.25 19.20 -3.16
C ARG A 132 2.24 18.45 -4.02
N LYS A 133 1.58 17.44 -3.46
CA LYS A 133 0.53 16.65 -4.15
C LYS A 133 1.05 16.10 -5.49
N LEU A 134 2.10 15.28 -5.43
CA LEU A 134 2.87 14.89 -6.61
C LEU A 134 2.09 14.08 -7.67
N ASN A 135 0.88 13.59 -7.38
CA ASN A 135 -0.05 13.11 -8.41
C ASN A 135 -0.12 14.08 -9.61
N ASP A 136 -0.10 15.38 -9.32
CA ASP A 136 -0.22 16.44 -10.31
C ASP A 136 0.94 16.44 -11.32
N TYR A 137 2.13 16.01 -10.92
CA TYR A 137 3.38 16.11 -11.69
C TYR A 137 3.97 14.75 -12.09
N SER A 138 3.38 13.64 -11.63
CA SER A 138 4.00 12.33 -11.74
C SER A 138 3.18 11.30 -12.52
N ILE A 139 3.91 10.35 -13.11
CA ILE A 139 3.37 9.08 -13.59
C ILE A 139 3.67 8.01 -12.52
N GLY A 140 2.64 7.34 -12.04
CA GLY A 140 2.73 6.21 -11.13
C GLY A 140 2.92 4.89 -11.89
N ILE A 141 3.95 4.14 -11.51
CA ILE A 141 4.18 2.77 -11.95
C ILE A 141 4.05 1.84 -10.74
N GLU A 142 3.06 0.96 -10.78
CA GLU A 142 2.82 -0.03 -9.75
C GLU A 142 3.43 -1.38 -10.14
N ILE A 143 4.15 -2.03 -9.22
CA ILE A 143 4.91 -3.24 -9.54
C ILE A 143 4.40 -4.40 -8.68
N VAL A 144 3.89 -5.45 -9.34
CA VAL A 144 3.27 -6.61 -8.67
C VAL A 144 4.32 -7.37 -7.87
N ASN A 145 4.24 -7.25 -6.55
CA ASN A 145 5.18 -7.83 -5.58
C ASN A 145 4.57 -7.77 -4.18
N THR A 146 4.82 -8.79 -3.33
CA THR A 146 4.26 -8.88 -1.97
C THR A 146 4.98 -8.04 -0.93
N GLY A 147 6.14 -7.47 -1.29
CA GLY A 147 7.01 -6.67 -0.43
C GLY A 147 8.00 -7.50 0.39
N LEU A 148 8.02 -8.82 0.19
CA LEU A 148 8.78 -9.79 0.99
C LEU A 148 9.79 -10.58 0.14
N GLU A 149 9.75 -10.42 -1.17
CA GLU A 149 10.51 -11.18 -2.14
C GLU A 149 11.25 -10.26 -3.12
N PRO A 150 12.38 -10.71 -3.69
CA PRO A 150 13.02 -10.01 -4.80
C PRO A 150 12.07 -9.83 -6.01
N PHE A 151 12.25 -8.74 -6.74
CA PHE A 151 11.58 -8.51 -8.02
C PHE A 151 12.21 -9.42 -9.10
N PRO A 152 11.41 -10.17 -9.88
CA PRO A 152 11.91 -10.96 -11.00
C PRO A 152 12.70 -10.13 -12.03
N GLU A 153 13.66 -10.75 -12.69
CA GLU A 153 14.54 -10.08 -13.65
C GLU A 153 13.77 -9.50 -14.84
N GLU A 154 12.85 -10.27 -15.45
CA GLU A 154 12.03 -9.79 -16.57
C GLU A 154 11.10 -8.64 -16.14
N GLN A 155 10.55 -8.69 -14.91
CA GLN A 155 9.78 -7.59 -14.34
C GLN A 155 10.63 -6.31 -14.24
N MET A 156 11.84 -6.39 -13.70
CA MET A 156 12.72 -5.23 -13.56
C MET A 156 13.22 -4.70 -14.91
N LYS A 157 13.42 -5.57 -15.90
CA LYS A 157 13.73 -5.17 -17.27
C LYS A 157 12.58 -4.38 -17.91
N SER A 158 11.33 -4.82 -17.72
CA SER A 158 10.14 -4.04 -18.12
C SER A 158 10.08 -2.68 -17.45
N VAL A 159 10.31 -2.61 -16.14
CA VAL A 159 10.32 -1.34 -15.39
C VAL A 159 11.36 -0.39 -15.97
N LYS A 160 12.58 -0.88 -16.20
CA LYS A 160 13.68 -0.11 -16.79
C LYS A 160 13.33 0.40 -18.19
N ASP A 161 12.87 -0.46 -19.09
CA ASP A 161 12.52 -0.08 -20.47
C ASP A 161 11.35 0.92 -20.50
N LEU A 162 10.35 0.73 -19.61
CA LEU A 162 9.21 1.61 -19.46
C LEU A 162 9.61 3.00 -18.95
N ILE A 163 10.46 3.08 -17.93
CA ILE A 163 10.93 4.37 -17.41
C ILE A 163 11.75 5.13 -18.46
N LEU A 164 12.63 4.45 -19.22
CA LEU A 164 13.37 5.08 -20.33
C LEU A 164 12.44 5.65 -21.40
N TYR A 165 11.38 4.91 -21.74
CA TYR A 165 10.35 5.40 -22.65
C TYR A 165 9.66 6.67 -22.11
N LEU A 166 9.23 6.66 -20.85
CA LEU A 166 8.58 7.82 -20.22
C LEU A 166 9.52 9.02 -20.13
N MET A 167 10.79 8.79 -19.77
CA MET A 167 11.82 9.84 -19.76
C MET A 167 11.98 10.48 -21.12
N LYS A 168 12.04 9.68 -22.19
CA LYS A 168 12.14 10.19 -23.56
C LYS A 168 10.88 10.96 -23.97
N ARG A 169 9.70 10.40 -23.72
CA ARG A 169 8.41 10.97 -24.14
C ARG A 169 8.12 12.31 -23.46
N PHE A 170 8.32 12.38 -22.14
CA PHE A 170 7.99 13.55 -21.32
C PHE A 170 9.19 14.43 -21.00
N LYS A 171 10.38 14.10 -21.52
CA LYS A 171 11.66 14.79 -21.21
C LYS A 171 11.94 14.82 -19.70
N ILE A 172 11.55 13.76 -18.98
CA ILE A 172 11.79 13.64 -17.54
C ILE A 172 13.30 13.48 -17.31
N ARG A 173 13.86 14.32 -16.44
CA ARG A 173 15.26 14.24 -16.05
C ARG A 173 15.55 12.93 -15.31
N LYS A 174 16.77 12.42 -15.44
CA LYS A 174 17.17 11.17 -14.77
C LYS A 174 17.02 11.23 -13.24
N ASP A 175 17.16 12.39 -12.62
CA ASP A 175 17.04 12.59 -11.18
C ASP A 175 15.59 12.81 -10.69
N MET A 176 14.60 12.72 -11.59
CA MET A 176 13.18 12.87 -11.28
C MET A 176 12.46 11.51 -11.27
N ILE A 177 13.15 10.48 -10.79
CA ILE A 177 12.63 9.12 -10.66
C ILE A 177 12.68 8.76 -9.18
N PHE A 178 11.53 8.67 -8.55
CA PHE A 178 11.41 8.54 -7.10
C PHE A 178 10.75 7.23 -6.69
N SER A 179 11.16 6.71 -5.53
CA SER A 179 10.30 5.82 -4.77
C SER A 179 9.11 6.56 -4.18
N HIS A 180 8.02 5.83 -3.92
CA HIS A 180 6.96 6.36 -3.08
C HIS A 180 7.45 6.70 -1.67
N ALA A 181 8.47 5.99 -1.18
CA ALA A 181 9.07 6.20 0.12
C ALA A 181 9.75 7.57 0.23
N GLU A 182 10.55 7.98 -0.75
CA GLU A 182 11.21 9.29 -0.75
C GLU A 182 10.23 10.46 -0.84
N ILE A 183 9.18 10.30 -1.65
CA ILE A 183 8.17 11.35 -1.75
C ILE A 183 7.20 11.33 -0.56
N GLY A 184 7.09 10.17 0.11
CA GLY A 184 6.30 9.92 1.30
C GLY A 184 6.91 10.59 2.53
N THR A 185 6.06 11.31 3.26
CA THR A 185 6.43 12.03 4.47
C THR A 185 6.68 11.08 5.65
N ILE A 186 7.50 11.51 6.60
CA ILE A 186 7.53 10.89 7.94
C ILE A 186 6.31 11.39 8.69
N VAL A 187 5.50 10.49 9.24
CA VAL A 187 4.26 10.86 9.91
C VAL A 187 4.29 10.44 11.38
N TYR A 188 3.95 11.37 12.27
CA TYR A 188 3.54 11.06 13.62
C TYR A 188 2.19 10.35 13.60
N ASN A 189 2.10 9.22 14.27
CA ASN A 189 0.86 8.50 14.43
C ASN A 189 0.51 8.41 15.91
N SER A 190 -0.55 9.13 16.30
CA SER A 190 -1.04 9.17 17.68
C SER A 190 -1.51 7.80 18.20
N ALA A 191 -1.81 6.85 17.31
CA ALA A 191 -2.07 5.47 17.71
C ALA A 191 -0.86 4.84 18.40
N ILE A 192 0.33 5.02 17.85
CA ILE A 192 1.57 4.41 18.35
C ILE A 192 2.41 5.40 19.17
N GLU A 193 1.98 6.66 19.25
CA GLU A 193 2.71 7.78 19.87
C GLU A 193 4.16 7.84 19.39
N GLY A 194 4.36 7.73 18.07
CA GLY A 194 5.67 7.67 17.46
C GLY A 194 5.62 8.05 15.99
N TYR A 195 6.79 8.11 15.36
CA TYR A 195 6.95 8.43 13.95
C TYR A 195 7.02 7.14 13.11
N ALA A 196 6.59 7.22 11.86
CA ALA A 196 6.73 6.16 10.87
C ALA A 196 6.83 6.74 9.46
N MET A 197 7.43 6.00 8.54
CA MET A 197 7.30 6.34 7.12
C MET A 197 5.83 6.21 6.68
N ARG A 198 5.25 7.23 6.05
CA ARG A 198 3.93 7.10 5.41
C ARG A 198 3.96 6.04 4.32
N LYS A 199 5.09 5.90 3.62
CA LYS A 199 5.28 4.94 2.55
C LYS A 199 6.70 4.36 2.62
N PRO A 200 6.85 3.04 2.65
CA PRO A 200 8.11 2.33 2.53
C PRO A 200 8.27 1.64 1.16
N ASP A 201 7.43 1.95 0.18
CA ASP A 201 7.45 1.35 -1.15
C ASP A 201 8.28 2.16 -2.18
N PRO A 202 8.97 1.50 -3.14
CA PRO A 202 9.20 0.07 -3.20
C PRO A 202 10.20 -0.35 -2.11
N HIS A 203 10.10 -1.61 -1.66
CA HIS A 203 10.92 -2.08 -0.55
C HIS A 203 12.41 -2.23 -0.92
N LYS A 204 13.25 -2.48 0.10
CA LYS A 204 14.73 -2.50 0.04
C LYS A 204 15.37 -3.42 -1.00
N LEU A 205 14.62 -4.34 -1.63
CA LEU A 205 15.14 -5.24 -2.66
C LEU A 205 14.88 -4.74 -4.09
N PHE A 206 14.19 -3.61 -4.25
CA PHE A 206 14.02 -2.96 -5.55
C PHE A 206 15.39 -2.63 -6.17
N ASP A 207 15.54 -2.94 -7.46
CA ASP A 207 16.84 -2.92 -8.13
C ASP A 207 17.18 -1.54 -8.71
N TRP A 208 17.39 -0.57 -7.81
CA TRP A 208 17.88 0.77 -8.19
C TRP A 208 19.19 0.72 -8.97
N GLU A 209 20.10 -0.21 -8.64
CA GLU A 209 21.38 -0.36 -9.33
C GLU A 209 21.20 -0.71 -10.82
N LEU A 210 20.21 -1.54 -11.17
CA LEU A 210 19.87 -1.83 -12.56
C LEU A 210 19.42 -0.56 -13.31
N LEU A 211 18.57 0.24 -12.67
CA LEU A 211 18.05 1.49 -13.25
C LEU A 211 19.18 2.49 -13.46
N GLU A 212 20.00 2.71 -12.43
CA GLU A 212 21.16 3.61 -12.46
C GLU A 212 22.11 3.27 -13.60
N LYS A 213 22.52 1.99 -13.71
CA LYS A 213 23.39 1.51 -14.81
C LYS A 213 22.82 1.75 -16.21
N SER A 214 21.51 1.98 -16.30
CA SER A 214 20.79 2.27 -17.53
C SER A 214 20.55 3.77 -17.75
N GLY A 215 21.14 4.64 -16.92
CA GLY A 215 21.01 6.09 -16.99
C GLY A 215 19.75 6.66 -16.32
N ILE A 216 19.08 5.88 -15.47
CA ILE A 216 17.85 6.25 -14.76
C ILE A 216 18.19 6.48 -13.29
N GLY A 217 17.85 7.63 -12.72
CA GLY A 217 18.29 8.02 -11.38
C GLY A 217 19.63 8.72 -11.38
N LEU A 218 20.11 9.05 -10.17
CA LEU A 218 21.46 9.55 -9.96
C LEU A 218 22.40 8.37 -9.72
N HIS A 219 23.35 8.18 -10.63
CA HIS A 219 24.21 7.01 -10.66
C HIS A 219 25.22 7.02 -9.51
N ILE A 220 25.10 6.06 -8.60
CA ILE A 220 26.11 5.75 -7.57
C ILE A 220 26.99 4.58 -8.02
N GLY A 221 26.50 3.78 -8.99
CA GLY A 221 27.09 2.53 -9.48
C GLY A 221 28.61 2.56 -9.74
N ASP A 222 29.31 1.52 -9.28
CA ASP A 222 30.76 1.28 -9.33
C ASP A 222 31.68 2.24 -8.56
N ARG A 223 31.16 3.29 -7.90
CA ARG A 223 32.01 4.20 -7.10
C ARG A 223 32.48 3.62 -5.78
N ILE A 224 31.88 2.52 -5.30
CA ILE A 224 32.32 1.82 -4.09
C ILE A 224 32.31 0.30 -4.28
N SER A 225 33.43 -0.35 -3.97
CA SER A 225 33.53 -1.80 -4.04
C SER A 225 32.66 -2.45 -2.94
N PRO A 226 32.13 -3.67 -3.15
CA PRO A 226 31.42 -4.39 -2.09
C PRO A 226 32.23 -4.60 -0.81
N GLN A 227 33.56 -4.66 -0.92
CA GLN A 227 34.45 -4.79 0.23
C GLN A 227 34.53 -3.49 1.02
N ASP A 228 34.75 -2.37 0.34
CA ASP A 228 34.80 -1.05 0.97
C ASP A 228 33.47 -0.67 1.60
N ALA A 229 32.35 -1.00 0.92
CA ALA A 229 31.02 -0.79 1.46
C ALA A 229 30.82 -1.56 2.78
N ARG A 230 31.27 -2.81 2.86
CA ARG A 230 31.21 -3.61 4.09
C ARG A 230 32.11 -3.08 5.21
N GLN A 231 33.23 -2.44 4.88
CA GLN A 231 34.09 -1.82 5.87
C GLN A 231 33.46 -0.51 6.38
N LYS A 232 33.11 0.39 5.47
CA LYS A 232 32.56 1.71 5.77
C LYS A 232 31.20 1.67 6.47
N VAL A 233 30.37 0.66 6.21
CA VAL A 233 29.09 0.52 6.92
C VAL A 233 29.27 0.18 8.41
N ARG A 234 30.43 -0.35 8.81
CA ARG A 234 30.73 -0.66 10.23
C ARG A 234 31.28 0.55 10.99
N GLU A 235 31.69 1.60 10.28
CA GLU A 235 32.20 2.83 10.85
C GLU A 235 31.04 3.79 11.11
N VAL A 236 30.49 3.74 12.33
CA VAL A 236 29.39 4.61 12.76
C VAL A 236 29.92 6.02 13.04
N LEU A 237 29.38 7.02 12.35
CA LEU A 237 29.67 8.44 12.57
C LEU A 237 28.69 9.07 13.55
N TYR A 238 27.40 8.78 13.37
CA TYR A 238 26.32 9.21 14.25
C TYR A 238 25.32 8.08 14.47
N LYS A 239 24.79 7.97 15.68
CA LYS A 239 23.73 7.02 16.07
C LYS A 239 22.60 7.75 16.78
N VAL A 240 21.46 7.08 16.89
CA VAL A 240 20.30 7.61 17.63
C VAL A 240 20.70 8.05 19.04
N GLY A 241 20.26 9.24 19.44
CA GLY A 241 20.56 9.89 20.72
C GLY A 241 21.84 10.73 20.74
N ASP A 242 22.68 10.67 19.70
CA ASP A 242 23.79 11.61 19.57
C ASP A 242 23.27 13.04 19.35
N LYS A 243 23.95 14.03 19.94
CA LYS A 243 23.62 15.45 19.80
C LYS A 243 24.87 16.27 19.47
N ASN A 244 24.93 16.82 18.25
CA ASN A 244 26.03 17.68 17.81
C ASN A 244 25.69 18.52 16.56
N GLU A 245 26.41 19.62 16.36
CA GLU A 245 26.20 20.55 15.23
C GLU A 245 26.41 19.90 13.84
N ASN A 246 27.19 18.82 13.75
CA ASN A 246 27.41 18.13 12.47
C ASN A 246 26.18 17.31 12.05
N ILE A 247 25.37 16.82 12.99
CA ILE A 247 24.05 16.23 12.70
C ILE A 247 23.14 17.30 12.09
N LEU A 248 23.14 18.52 12.64
CA LEU A 248 22.38 19.64 12.06
C LEU A 248 22.84 19.95 10.62
N LYS A 249 24.15 19.92 10.35
CA LYS A 249 24.70 20.11 8.99
C LYS A 249 24.30 18.99 8.04
N LEU A 250 24.36 17.74 8.50
CA LEU A 250 23.91 16.57 7.75
C LEU A 250 22.42 16.67 7.40
N LYS A 251 21.57 17.02 8.37
CA LYS A 251 20.14 17.24 8.16
C LYS A 251 19.89 18.28 7.05
N LYS A 252 20.62 19.40 7.08
CA LYS A 252 20.53 20.44 6.04
C LYS A 252 20.96 19.93 4.66
N ARG A 253 22.06 19.18 4.57
CA ARG A 253 22.55 18.58 3.30
C ARG A 253 21.54 17.61 2.69
N LEU A 254 21.03 16.68 3.50
CA LEU A 254 19.98 15.74 3.07
C LEU A 254 18.74 16.48 2.55
N ASN A 255 18.34 17.55 3.24
CA ASN A 255 17.21 18.39 2.84
C ASN A 255 17.42 19.21 1.56
N SER A 256 18.67 19.57 1.25
CA SER A 256 19.02 20.18 -0.04
C SER A 256 19.10 19.14 -1.18
N PHE A 257 19.37 17.88 -0.84
CA PHE A 257 19.57 16.83 -1.84
C PHE A 257 18.24 16.28 -2.37
N PHE A 258 17.44 15.61 -1.55
CA PHE A 258 16.06 15.17 -1.91
C PHE A 258 15.19 14.90 -0.68
N TYR A 259 15.78 14.91 0.52
CA TYR A 259 15.16 14.35 1.71
C TYR A 259 14.40 15.40 2.48
N LYS A 260 13.09 15.21 2.42
CA LYS A 260 12.14 15.86 3.30
C LYS A 260 12.37 15.34 4.69
N ILE A 261 13.26 15.99 5.42
CA ILE A 261 13.13 15.99 6.87
C ILE A 261 11.75 16.59 7.23
N LEU A 262 11.14 17.35 6.30
CA LEU A 262 9.75 17.81 6.33
C LEU A 262 9.14 17.81 4.92
N PRO A 263 7.89 17.37 4.70
CA PRO A 263 6.81 17.46 5.68
C PRO A 263 6.77 16.31 6.68
N TRP A 264 6.54 16.65 7.93
CA TRP A 264 5.98 15.74 8.93
C TRP A 264 4.63 16.27 9.39
N ASN A 265 3.82 15.45 10.04
CA ASN A 265 2.80 15.99 10.93
C ASN A 265 3.36 16.15 12.35
N ASP A 266 2.98 17.24 13.00
CA ASP A 266 3.24 17.43 14.44
C ASP A 266 2.44 16.42 15.28
N ARG A 267 2.58 16.48 16.61
CA ARG A 267 1.88 15.55 17.52
C ARG A 267 0.37 15.73 17.48
N GLU A 268 -0.08 16.88 17.02
CA GLU A 268 -1.47 17.30 16.83
C GLU A 268 -2.02 16.87 15.46
N GLY A 269 -1.18 16.35 14.55
CA GLY A 269 -1.58 15.86 13.24
C GLY A 269 -1.55 16.90 12.12
N ASN A 270 -1.07 18.11 12.37
CA ASN A 270 -0.97 19.17 11.37
C ASN A 270 0.26 18.94 10.49
N MET A 271 0.06 18.95 9.17
CA MET A 271 1.16 18.93 8.20
C MET A 271 2.02 20.18 8.34
N VAL A 272 3.26 20.00 8.79
CA VAL A 272 4.28 21.05 8.88
C VAL A 272 5.14 20.96 7.63
N PHE A 273 5.05 21.97 6.77
CA PHE A 273 5.95 22.11 5.63
C PHE A 273 7.14 22.99 6.01
N PRO A 274 8.33 22.74 5.45
CA PRO A 274 9.50 23.55 5.74
C PRO A 274 9.38 24.90 5.04
N ASP A 275 9.01 25.97 5.76
CA ASP A 275 9.46 27.30 5.34
C ASP A 275 10.95 27.42 5.71
N ASN A 276 11.74 28.21 4.97
CA ASN A 276 13.22 28.31 5.02
C ASN A 276 13.88 28.54 6.41
N ASN A 277 13.13 28.61 7.50
CA ASN A 277 13.59 28.82 8.89
C ASN A 277 13.37 27.60 9.80
N VAL A 278 13.34 26.38 9.27
CA VAL A 278 13.22 25.17 10.10
C VAL A 278 14.40 25.06 11.06
N ASN A 279 14.11 25.13 12.36
CA ASN A 279 15.06 24.86 13.42
C ASN A 279 15.16 23.35 13.64
N TYR A 280 15.94 22.65 12.80
CA TYR A 280 16.22 21.24 13.03
C TYR A 280 16.94 21.08 14.38
N SER A 281 16.53 20.06 15.15
CA SER A 281 17.34 19.59 16.27
C SER A 281 18.72 19.14 15.74
N ASP A 282 19.75 19.42 16.52
CA ASP A 282 21.11 18.88 16.36
C ASP A 282 21.22 17.44 16.90
N GLU A 283 20.08 16.82 17.21
CA GLU A 283 19.96 15.46 17.75
C GLU A 283 19.61 14.46 16.64
N PHE A 284 20.20 13.27 16.71
CA PHE A 284 19.77 12.13 15.93
C PHE A 284 18.54 11.50 16.60
N ASP A 285 17.37 12.07 16.32
CA ASP A 285 16.08 11.65 16.85
C ASP A 285 15.40 10.53 16.03
N GLU A 286 14.30 9.98 16.55
CA GLU A 286 13.50 8.93 15.92
C GLU A 286 13.04 9.31 14.50
N ASN A 287 12.66 10.57 14.29
CA ASN A 287 12.24 11.05 12.99
C ASN A 287 13.39 10.97 11.98
N PHE A 288 14.57 11.46 12.39
CA PHE A 288 15.75 11.39 11.55
C PHE A 288 16.19 9.95 11.26
N ALA A 289 15.99 9.01 12.18
CA ALA A 289 16.22 7.59 11.94
C ALA A 289 15.39 7.04 10.76
N TRP A 290 14.13 7.48 10.62
CA TRP A 290 13.32 7.10 9.46
C TRP A 290 13.81 7.73 8.16
N VAL A 291 14.32 8.96 8.19
CA VAL A 291 14.95 9.60 7.02
C VAL A 291 16.20 8.82 6.59
N ILE A 292 17.03 8.39 7.55
CA ILE A 292 18.19 7.54 7.27
C ILE A 292 17.75 6.20 6.68
N ASN A 293 16.67 5.59 7.18
CA ASN A 293 16.14 4.36 6.61
C ASN A 293 15.66 4.55 5.15
N GLN A 294 14.95 5.63 4.85
CA GLN A 294 14.53 5.96 3.48
C GLN A 294 15.74 6.13 2.55
N PHE A 295 16.72 6.91 2.97
CA PHE A 295 17.99 7.07 2.26
C PHE A 295 18.66 5.73 1.99
N SER A 296 18.68 4.88 3.02
CA SER A 296 19.32 3.58 2.97
C SER A 296 18.67 2.64 1.96
N MET A 297 17.33 2.63 1.89
CA MET A 297 16.56 1.73 1.02
C MET A 297 16.71 2.02 -0.47
N HIS A 298 17.01 3.28 -0.84
CA HIS A 298 17.27 3.65 -2.23
C HIS A 298 18.78 3.56 -2.54
N HIS A 299 19.60 4.28 -1.79
CA HIS A 299 20.94 4.65 -2.26
C HIS A 299 22.07 3.74 -1.81
N LEU A 300 21.88 2.94 -0.76
CA LEU A 300 22.94 2.00 -0.38
C LEU A 300 23.03 0.86 -1.40
N PRO A 301 24.22 0.24 -1.57
CA PRO A 301 24.36 -0.93 -2.42
C PRO A 301 23.38 -2.03 -2.03
N LYS A 302 22.76 -2.69 -3.00
CA LYS A 302 21.77 -3.78 -2.84
C LYS A 302 22.24 -4.86 -1.86
N LYS A 303 23.55 -5.17 -1.88
CA LYS A 303 24.19 -6.13 -0.97
C LYS A 303 24.23 -5.70 0.49
N ILE A 304 24.13 -4.41 0.78
CA ILE A 304 23.99 -3.85 2.13
C ILE A 304 22.51 -3.70 2.47
N ARG A 305 21.70 -3.20 1.52
CA ARG A 305 20.26 -2.99 1.71
C ARG A 305 19.51 -4.24 2.15
N LYS A 306 19.89 -5.41 1.65
CA LYS A 306 19.25 -6.69 2.04
C LYS A 306 19.30 -6.95 3.55
N ASP A 307 20.30 -6.41 4.26
CA ASP A 307 20.51 -6.62 5.70
C ASP A 307 19.89 -5.50 6.55
N LEU A 308 19.37 -4.42 5.93
CA LEU A 308 18.59 -3.39 6.63
C LEU A 308 17.37 -4.05 7.27
N PRO A 309 16.92 -3.61 8.46
CA PRO A 309 15.69 -4.11 9.04
C PRO A 309 14.57 -3.94 8.02
N LEU A 310 13.92 -5.06 7.65
CA LEU A 310 12.61 -4.97 7.03
C LEU A 310 11.68 -4.30 8.04
N LYS A 311 10.58 -3.70 7.55
CA LYS A 311 9.35 -3.62 8.36
C LYS A 311 9.29 -4.90 9.18
N LEU A 312 9.07 -4.80 10.49
CA LEU A 312 8.83 -5.94 11.37
C LEU A 312 8.39 -7.15 10.55
N GLU A 313 9.16 -8.22 10.49
CA GLU A 313 8.62 -9.45 9.96
C GLU A 313 7.46 -9.79 10.89
N GLN A 314 6.25 -9.43 10.45
CA GLN A 314 5.04 -9.38 11.29
C GLN A 314 4.65 -10.78 11.79
N GLU A 315 5.27 -11.81 11.23
CA GLU A 315 5.23 -13.19 11.72
C GLU A 315 5.81 -13.31 13.14
N ASP A 316 6.67 -12.38 13.59
CA ASP A 316 7.32 -12.43 14.91
C ASP A 316 6.56 -11.70 16.02
N ILE A 317 5.56 -10.87 15.68
CA ILE A 317 4.93 -10.04 16.71
C ILE A 317 3.94 -10.86 17.54
N LEU A 318 3.06 -11.66 16.92
CA LEU A 318 1.96 -12.32 17.64
C LEU A 318 1.36 -13.58 16.94
N PRO A 319 2.15 -14.54 16.43
CA PRO A 319 1.60 -15.71 15.75
C PRO A 319 0.70 -16.53 16.69
N GLU A 320 1.06 -16.62 17.97
CA GLU A 320 0.31 -17.38 18.99
C GLU A 320 -1.03 -16.74 19.37
N PHE A 321 -1.09 -15.41 19.48
CA PHE A 321 -2.31 -14.67 19.83
C PHE A 321 -3.40 -14.88 18.77
N LEU A 322 -3.01 -14.83 17.50
CA LEU A 322 -3.93 -15.00 16.38
C LEU A 322 -4.36 -16.45 16.19
N VAL A 323 -3.47 -17.41 16.40
CA VAL A 323 -3.80 -18.85 16.46
C VAL A 323 -4.80 -19.13 17.59
N LYS A 324 -4.57 -18.57 18.78
CA LYS A 324 -5.49 -18.70 19.93
C LYS A 324 -6.87 -18.16 19.58
N TYR A 325 -6.93 -17.03 18.89
CA TYR A 325 -8.19 -16.42 18.48
C TYR A 325 -8.93 -17.23 17.41
N SER A 326 -8.21 -17.74 16.41
CA SER A 326 -8.76 -18.66 15.41
C SER A 326 -9.38 -19.90 16.07
N ASN A 327 -8.66 -20.50 17.01
CA ASN A 327 -9.14 -21.67 17.75
C ASN A 327 -10.40 -21.36 18.57
N LEU A 328 -10.48 -20.16 19.17
CA LEU A 328 -11.66 -19.73 19.91
C LEU A 328 -12.91 -19.69 19.01
N ILE A 329 -12.87 -18.96 17.89
CA ILE A 329 -14.02 -18.88 16.96
C ILE A 329 -14.39 -20.26 16.42
N PHE A 330 -13.39 -21.06 16.05
CA PHE A 330 -13.63 -22.40 15.54
C PHE A 330 -14.32 -23.29 16.59
N SER A 331 -13.89 -23.22 17.85
CA SER A 331 -14.52 -23.96 18.95
C SER A 331 -15.97 -23.54 19.22
N GLU A 332 -16.27 -22.24 19.13
CA GLU A 332 -17.64 -21.71 19.25
C GLU A 332 -18.53 -22.23 18.12
N PHE A 333 -17.99 -22.33 16.90
CA PHE A 333 -18.74 -22.90 15.80
C PHE A 333 -18.96 -24.40 15.96
N LEU A 334 -17.97 -25.17 16.40
CA LEU A 334 -18.17 -26.59 16.67
C LEU A 334 -19.28 -26.81 17.72
N SER A 335 -19.35 -25.93 18.73
CA SER A 335 -20.44 -25.92 19.71
C SER A 335 -21.80 -25.62 19.06
N LEU A 336 -21.90 -24.57 18.23
CA LEU A 336 -23.11 -24.27 17.45
C LEU A 336 -23.52 -25.46 16.58
N SER A 337 -22.60 -25.99 15.77
CA SER A 337 -22.82 -27.11 14.85
C SER A 337 -23.37 -28.33 15.58
N ASN A 338 -22.79 -28.68 16.73
CA ASN A 338 -23.28 -29.79 17.56
C ASN A 338 -24.67 -29.52 18.14
N LYS A 339 -24.93 -28.32 18.67
CA LYS A 339 -26.25 -27.95 19.21
C LYS A 339 -27.33 -27.98 18.12
N THR A 340 -27.05 -27.43 16.94
CA THR A 340 -27.95 -27.44 15.79
C THR A 340 -28.23 -28.88 15.32
N LYS A 341 -27.19 -29.71 15.18
CA LYS A 341 -27.34 -31.13 14.83
C LYS A 341 -28.20 -31.89 15.84
N LEU A 342 -28.03 -31.64 17.14
CA LEU A 342 -28.82 -32.28 18.19
C LEU A 342 -30.26 -31.80 18.23
N SER A 343 -30.49 -30.51 17.96
CA SER A 343 -31.83 -29.91 17.94
C SER A 343 -32.67 -30.38 16.76
N LEU A 344 -32.02 -30.61 15.62
CA LEU A 344 -32.65 -30.95 14.34
C LEU A 344 -32.43 -32.40 13.90
N LYS A 345 -31.90 -33.27 14.77
CA LYS A 345 -31.74 -34.70 14.46
C LYS A 345 -33.09 -35.39 14.25
N PRO A 346 -33.14 -36.54 13.56
CA PRO A 346 -34.36 -37.36 13.53
C PRO A 346 -34.88 -37.65 14.96
N PRO A 347 -36.21 -37.55 15.20
CA PRO A 347 -37.29 -37.39 14.21
C PRO A 347 -37.67 -35.92 13.88
N PHE A 348 -36.90 -34.92 14.33
CA PHE A 348 -37.28 -33.50 14.17
C PHE A 348 -37.10 -32.95 12.75
N LEU A 349 -36.14 -33.49 11.98
CA LEU A 349 -36.06 -33.35 10.53
C LEU A 349 -36.20 -34.72 9.88
N ASN A 350 -36.69 -34.74 8.65
CA ASN A 350 -36.60 -35.93 7.80
C ASN A 350 -35.12 -36.20 7.39
N GLU A 351 -34.85 -37.40 6.87
CA GLU A 351 -33.47 -37.79 6.53
C GLU A 351 -32.83 -36.95 5.41
N GLU A 352 -33.63 -36.44 4.47
CA GLU A 352 -33.15 -35.62 3.34
C GLU A 352 -32.70 -34.23 3.83
N ASP A 353 -33.58 -33.54 4.56
CA ASP A 353 -33.31 -32.24 5.17
C ASP A 353 -32.15 -32.34 6.18
N TYR A 354 -32.05 -33.46 6.93
CA TYR A 354 -30.92 -33.67 7.84
C TYR A 354 -29.58 -33.85 7.09
N LYS A 355 -29.56 -34.53 5.94
CA LYS A 355 -28.34 -34.60 5.10
C LYS A 355 -27.96 -33.22 4.56
N HIS A 356 -28.93 -32.41 4.14
CA HIS A 356 -28.69 -31.04 3.71
C HIS A 356 -28.13 -30.18 4.83
N LEU A 357 -28.68 -30.28 6.05
CA LEU A 357 -28.14 -29.62 7.24
C LEU A 357 -26.65 -29.92 7.45
N LEU A 358 -26.26 -31.19 7.35
CA LEU A 358 -24.86 -31.60 7.52
C LEU A 358 -23.96 -30.97 6.44
N SER A 359 -24.44 -30.88 5.20
CA SER A 359 -23.72 -30.23 4.10
C SER A 359 -23.55 -28.73 4.32
N SER A 360 -24.62 -28.01 4.66
CA SER A 360 -24.57 -26.56 4.92
C SER A 360 -23.65 -26.22 6.09
N LEU A 361 -23.68 -27.02 7.17
CA LEU A 361 -22.76 -26.84 8.29
C LEU A 361 -21.29 -27.07 7.88
N ALA A 362 -21.00 -28.09 7.07
CA ALA A 362 -19.65 -28.36 6.59
C ALA A 362 -19.14 -27.27 5.63
N GLU A 363 -20.01 -26.71 4.77
CA GLU A 363 -19.64 -25.59 3.91
C GLU A 363 -19.28 -24.35 4.74
N TYR A 364 -20.10 -24.03 5.75
CA TYR A 364 -19.78 -22.91 6.64
C TYR A 364 -18.48 -23.15 7.42
N GLU A 365 -18.23 -24.38 7.90
CA GLU A 365 -16.99 -24.77 8.58
C GLU A 365 -15.75 -24.41 7.77
N ASN A 366 -15.75 -24.71 6.46
CA ASN A 366 -14.65 -24.38 5.56
C ASN A 366 -14.35 -22.88 5.54
N ASN A 367 -15.38 -22.03 5.61
CA ASN A 367 -15.25 -20.56 5.58
C ASN A 367 -14.67 -19.95 6.86
N ILE A 368 -14.72 -20.67 7.99
CA ILE A 368 -14.24 -20.20 9.31
C ILE A 368 -13.17 -21.11 9.93
N SER A 369 -12.68 -22.08 9.16
CA SER A 369 -11.62 -23.02 9.53
C SER A 369 -10.31 -22.32 9.89
N SER A 370 -9.42 -23.02 10.61
CA SER A 370 -8.08 -22.52 10.90
C SER A 370 -7.29 -22.14 9.63
N SER A 371 -7.52 -22.82 8.50
CA SER A 371 -6.94 -22.44 7.20
C SER A 371 -7.51 -21.14 6.62
N ALA A 372 -8.81 -20.89 6.78
CA ALA A 372 -9.42 -19.62 6.39
C ALA A 372 -8.85 -18.46 7.24
N PHE A 373 -8.63 -18.71 8.53
CA PHE A 373 -7.92 -17.80 9.42
C PHE A 373 -6.46 -17.61 9.03
N ALA A 374 -5.72 -18.64 8.62
CA ALA A 374 -4.35 -18.49 8.12
C ALA A 374 -4.28 -17.61 6.85
N THR A 375 -5.31 -17.68 6.00
CA THR A 375 -5.44 -16.79 4.84
C THR A 375 -5.75 -15.36 5.27
N LEU A 376 -6.60 -15.18 6.29
CA LEU A 376 -6.84 -13.88 6.92
C LEU A 376 -5.57 -13.34 7.59
N MET A 377 -4.74 -14.18 8.18
CA MET A 377 -3.47 -13.81 8.82
C MET A 377 -2.49 -13.18 7.84
N TYR A 378 -2.32 -13.83 6.69
CA TYR A 378 -1.55 -13.27 5.58
C TYR A 378 -2.11 -11.91 5.13
N LYS A 379 -3.44 -11.73 5.19
CA LYS A 379 -4.08 -10.44 4.87
C LYS A 379 -3.91 -9.41 6.01
N ILE A 380 -3.97 -9.79 7.28
CA ILE A 380 -3.73 -8.88 8.43
C ILE A 380 -2.30 -8.33 8.40
N LYS A 381 -1.34 -9.11 7.89
CA LYS A 381 0.03 -8.65 7.55
C LYS A 381 -0.02 -7.35 6.72
N LEU A 382 -0.80 -7.36 5.63
CA LEU A 382 -1.02 -6.22 4.72
C LEU A 382 -1.83 -5.07 5.36
N TYR A 383 -2.63 -5.37 6.39
CA TYR A 383 -3.53 -4.39 7.01
C TYR A 383 -2.78 -3.35 7.82
N TYR A 384 -1.77 -3.79 8.57
CA TYR A 384 -1.05 -2.88 9.44
C TYR A 384 -0.22 -1.87 8.64
N ASP A 385 0.32 -2.34 7.53
CA ASP A 385 0.90 -1.50 6.49
C ASP A 385 -0.10 -0.50 5.93
N SER A 386 -1.40 -0.79 5.94
CA SER A 386 -2.43 0.17 5.58
C SER A 386 -2.83 1.09 6.75
N TYR A 387 -2.93 0.58 7.98
CA TYR A 387 -3.33 1.35 9.17
C TYR A 387 -2.32 2.45 9.51
N LEU A 388 -1.02 2.12 9.57
CA LEU A 388 0.02 3.13 9.78
C LEU A 388 0.04 4.21 8.71
N ARG A 389 -0.23 3.83 7.47
CA ARG A 389 -0.01 4.67 6.29
C ARG A 389 -1.21 5.50 5.87
N TYR A 390 -2.41 5.02 6.16
CA TYR A 390 -3.66 5.64 5.69
C TYR A 390 -4.63 5.94 6.83
N ASN A 391 -4.29 5.63 8.09
CA ASN A 391 -5.20 5.74 9.24
C ASN A 391 -6.55 5.04 8.98
N ILE A 392 -6.53 4.02 8.12
CA ILE A 392 -7.72 3.26 7.74
C ILE A 392 -8.09 2.37 8.91
N ARG A 393 -9.11 2.79 9.66
CA ARG A 393 -9.73 1.98 10.73
C ARG A 393 -10.50 0.77 10.19
N SER A 394 -10.53 0.54 8.88
CA SER A 394 -11.14 -0.66 8.30
C SER A 394 -10.14 -1.81 8.32
N SER A 395 -10.14 -2.57 9.41
CA SER A 395 -9.38 -3.82 9.48
C SER A 395 -9.60 -4.73 8.28
N LEU A 396 -8.55 -5.37 7.78
CA LEU A 396 -8.72 -6.46 6.80
C LEU A 396 -9.45 -7.68 7.41
N TYR A 397 -9.64 -7.68 8.74
CA TYR A 397 -10.59 -8.57 9.40
C TYR A 397 -12.06 -8.13 9.21
N ILE A 398 -12.40 -6.87 8.91
CA ILE A 398 -13.79 -6.44 8.63
C ILE A 398 -14.34 -7.16 7.39
N PRO A 399 -13.66 -7.20 6.23
CA PRO A 399 -14.11 -8.02 5.10
C PRO A 399 -14.30 -9.49 5.47
N PHE A 400 -13.41 -10.07 6.27
CA PHE A 400 -13.58 -11.46 6.74
C PHE A 400 -14.75 -11.62 7.70
N ARG A 401 -14.92 -10.70 8.66
CA ARG A 401 -16.04 -10.65 9.61
C ARG A 401 -17.35 -10.52 8.86
N LEU A 402 -17.42 -9.60 7.90
CA LEU A 402 -18.58 -9.38 7.05
C LEU A 402 -18.87 -10.62 6.21
N ASN A 403 -17.87 -11.19 5.53
CA ASN A 403 -18.04 -12.41 4.75
C ASN A 403 -18.47 -13.60 5.63
N SER A 404 -17.88 -13.76 6.81
CA SER A 404 -18.26 -14.81 7.77
C SER A 404 -19.71 -14.64 8.21
N PHE A 405 -20.13 -13.41 8.52
CA PHE A 405 -21.52 -13.13 8.91
C PHE A 405 -22.49 -13.26 7.73
N GLU A 406 -22.10 -12.87 6.52
CA GLU A 406 -22.89 -13.10 5.32
C GLU A 406 -23.11 -14.60 5.08
N LYS A 407 -22.04 -15.41 5.19
CA LYS A 407 -22.13 -16.87 5.11
C LYS A 407 -22.96 -17.47 6.25
N LEU A 408 -22.95 -16.87 7.43
CA LEU A 408 -23.76 -17.30 8.56
C LEU A 408 -25.24 -17.00 8.30
N ASP A 409 -25.53 -15.85 7.69
CA ASP A 409 -26.88 -15.46 7.28
C ASP A 409 -27.39 -16.38 6.16
N THR A 410 -26.52 -16.78 5.22
CA THR A 410 -26.82 -17.84 4.24
C THR A 410 -27.17 -19.16 4.92
N LEU A 411 -26.30 -19.66 5.81
CA LEU A 411 -26.54 -20.89 6.58
C LEU A 411 -27.87 -20.84 7.33
N LYS A 412 -28.17 -19.71 7.97
CA LYS A 412 -29.42 -19.49 8.69
C LYS A 412 -30.62 -19.63 7.75
N ASN A 413 -30.60 -18.94 6.61
CA ASN A 413 -31.69 -18.96 5.65
C ASN A 413 -31.90 -20.35 5.05
N GLU A 414 -30.82 -21.09 4.76
CA GLU A 414 -30.88 -22.46 4.29
C GLU A 414 -31.58 -23.37 5.30
N ILE A 415 -31.16 -23.34 6.57
CA ILE A 415 -31.76 -24.16 7.63
C ILE A 415 -33.24 -23.83 7.82
N LEU A 416 -33.61 -22.54 7.77
CA LEU A 416 -34.99 -22.09 7.93
C LEU A 416 -35.87 -22.41 6.71
N SER A 417 -35.28 -22.84 5.59
CA SER A 417 -36.01 -23.23 4.37
C SER A 417 -36.43 -24.69 4.34
N PHE A 418 -35.95 -25.53 5.27
CA PHE A 418 -36.28 -26.96 5.32
C PHE A 418 -37.79 -27.17 5.50
N LYS A 419 -38.38 -28.04 4.69
CA LYS A 419 -39.84 -28.25 4.70
C LYS A 419 -40.30 -28.99 5.96
N SER A 420 -39.43 -29.83 6.53
CA SER A 420 -39.76 -30.60 7.73
C SER A 420 -39.52 -29.86 9.05
N ILE A 421 -38.99 -28.64 9.04
CA ILE A 421 -38.73 -27.90 10.27
C ILE A 421 -40.03 -27.35 10.88
N SER A 422 -40.25 -27.59 12.18
CA SER A 422 -41.37 -26.99 12.89
C SER A 422 -41.10 -25.51 13.22
N PRO A 423 -42.14 -24.67 13.42
CA PRO A 423 -41.96 -23.28 13.85
C PRO A 423 -41.14 -23.15 15.14
N GLU A 424 -41.36 -24.04 16.12
CA GLU A 424 -40.62 -24.03 17.38
C GLU A 424 -39.14 -24.31 17.17
N LYS A 425 -38.82 -25.29 16.30
CA LYS A 425 -37.43 -25.64 15.95
C LYS A 425 -36.74 -24.56 15.11
N ALA A 426 -37.48 -23.91 14.22
CA ALA A 426 -36.98 -22.75 13.48
C ALA A 426 -36.59 -21.61 14.42
N ILE A 427 -37.41 -21.32 15.44
CA ILE A 427 -37.09 -20.31 16.46
C ILE A 427 -35.88 -20.73 17.29
N GLU A 428 -35.84 -21.98 17.77
CA GLU A 428 -34.72 -22.52 18.56
C GLU A 428 -33.39 -22.36 17.84
N VAL A 429 -33.31 -22.80 16.58
CA VAL A 429 -32.06 -22.73 15.80
C VAL A 429 -31.72 -21.31 15.39
N SER A 430 -32.71 -20.48 15.07
CA SER A 430 -32.49 -19.04 14.84
C SER A 430 -31.87 -18.38 16.07
N ASN A 431 -32.30 -18.74 17.29
CA ASN A 431 -31.72 -18.24 18.53
C ASN A 431 -30.28 -18.72 18.72
N LEU A 432 -30.00 -20.01 18.50
CA LEU A 432 -28.63 -20.55 18.57
C LEU A 432 -27.66 -19.81 17.61
N ILE A 433 -28.11 -19.55 16.38
CA ILE A 433 -27.31 -18.83 15.39
C ILE A 433 -27.12 -17.36 15.80
N ASN A 434 -28.16 -16.70 16.32
CA ASN A 434 -28.08 -15.32 16.79
C ASN A 434 -27.15 -15.19 18.02
N GLU A 435 -27.17 -16.16 18.94
CA GLU A 435 -26.27 -16.24 20.08
C GLU A 435 -24.82 -16.42 19.63
N PHE A 436 -24.56 -17.36 18.72
CA PHE A 436 -23.24 -17.53 18.12
C PHE A 436 -22.75 -16.25 17.43
N ARG A 437 -23.60 -15.58 16.64
CA ARG A 437 -23.27 -14.30 16.00
C ARG A 437 -22.86 -13.25 17.04
N SER A 438 -23.62 -13.15 18.13
CA SER A 438 -23.35 -12.19 19.21
C SER A 438 -22.05 -12.50 19.95
N GLN A 439 -21.79 -13.79 20.23
CA GLN A 439 -20.56 -14.25 20.86
C GLN A 439 -19.34 -13.96 19.98
N VAL A 440 -19.42 -14.30 18.69
CA VAL A 440 -18.37 -14.04 17.71
C VAL A 440 -18.12 -12.54 17.55
N LEU A 441 -19.17 -11.72 17.52
CA LEU A 441 -19.03 -10.25 17.46
C LEU A 441 -18.32 -9.69 18.70
N SER A 442 -18.67 -10.16 19.89
CA SER A 442 -18.00 -9.77 21.14
C SER A 442 -16.54 -10.20 21.14
N ASN A 443 -16.27 -11.45 20.72
CA ASN A 443 -14.91 -11.95 20.54
C ASN A 443 -14.12 -11.06 19.58
N PHE A 444 -14.70 -10.61 18.47
CA PHE A 444 -14.03 -9.72 17.50
C PHE A 444 -13.68 -8.35 18.08
N GLN A 445 -14.60 -7.75 18.84
CA GLN A 445 -14.33 -6.47 19.51
C GLN A 445 -13.22 -6.59 20.55
N ASN A 446 -13.23 -7.67 21.34
CA ASN A 446 -12.17 -7.94 22.32
C ASN A 446 -10.82 -8.18 21.66
N PHE A 447 -10.81 -8.95 20.57
CA PHE A 447 -9.62 -9.19 19.76
C PHE A 447 -9.03 -7.90 19.22
N GLU A 448 -9.82 -7.04 18.60
CA GLU A 448 -9.32 -5.79 18.02
C GLU A 448 -8.64 -4.92 19.09
N LYS A 449 -9.26 -4.80 20.27
CA LYS A 449 -8.72 -4.03 21.38
C LYS A 449 -7.41 -4.62 21.91
N GLN A 450 -7.38 -5.93 22.16
CA GLN A 450 -6.19 -6.64 22.68
C GLN A 450 -5.05 -6.61 21.68
N TRP A 451 -5.33 -6.98 20.43
CA TRP A 451 -4.36 -6.99 19.34
C TRP A 451 -3.71 -5.61 19.16
N PHE A 452 -4.52 -4.55 19.13
CA PHE A 452 -4.01 -3.20 18.94
C PHE A 452 -3.15 -2.74 20.13
N GLN A 453 -3.51 -3.14 21.35
CA GLN A 453 -2.71 -2.82 22.54
C GLN A 453 -1.37 -3.58 22.53
N GLU A 454 -1.39 -4.89 22.33
CA GLU A 454 -0.17 -5.71 22.25
C GLU A 454 0.75 -5.26 21.10
N PHE A 455 0.13 -4.85 19.99
CA PHE A 455 0.83 -4.24 18.88
C PHE A 455 1.56 -2.95 19.30
N LYS A 456 0.87 -2.01 19.95
CA LYS A 456 1.50 -0.77 20.45
C LYS A 456 2.62 -1.06 21.43
N ASP A 457 2.41 -2.00 22.34
CA ASP A 457 3.39 -2.39 23.35
C ASP A 457 4.62 -3.00 22.68
N THR A 458 4.43 -3.88 21.70
CA THR A 458 5.53 -4.46 20.91
C THR A 458 6.26 -3.40 20.09
N TRP A 459 5.53 -2.48 19.46
CA TRP A 459 6.12 -1.37 18.71
C TRP A 459 7.04 -0.52 19.60
N LYS A 460 6.54 -0.09 20.75
CA LYS A 460 7.30 0.75 21.69
C LYS A 460 8.44 0.01 22.40
N GLN A 461 8.20 -1.22 22.85
CA GLN A 461 9.15 -1.94 23.71
C GLN A 461 10.20 -2.75 22.94
N LYS A 462 9.87 -3.19 21.72
CA LYS A 462 10.77 -4.03 20.91
C LYS A 462 11.18 -3.34 19.62
N PHE A 463 10.21 -2.89 18.82
CA PHE A 463 10.51 -2.40 17.47
C PHE A 463 11.36 -1.14 17.48
N ILE A 464 10.89 -0.06 18.13
CA ILE A 464 11.62 1.21 18.15
C ILE A 464 13.03 1.02 18.71
N PRO A 465 13.25 0.39 19.88
CA PRO A 465 14.61 0.14 20.37
C PRO A 465 15.48 -0.69 19.43
N ASN A 466 14.91 -1.66 18.70
CA ASN A 466 15.66 -2.46 17.73
C ASN A 466 15.98 -1.68 16.45
N MET A 467 15.05 -0.86 16.00
CA MET A 467 15.23 0.05 14.86
C MET A 467 16.32 1.07 15.20
N GLU A 468 16.23 1.74 16.36
CA GLU A 468 17.22 2.73 16.82
C GLU A 468 18.63 2.14 16.97
N LYS A 469 18.75 0.89 17.42
CA LYS A 469 20.05 0.18 17.49
C LYS A 469 20.67 -0.11 16.12
N GLN A 470 19.84 -0.26 15.09
CA GLN A 470 20.27 -0.61 13.73
C GLN A 470 20.45 0.64 12.87
N MET A 471 19.77 1.73 13.18
CA MET A 471 19.88 2.99 12.45
C MET A 471 21.09 3.80 12.92
N SER A 472 22.00 4.03 11.98
CA SER A 472 23.16 4.88 12.18
C SER A 472 23.55 5.54 10.87
N TRP A 473 24.09 6.75 10.95
CA TRP A 473 24.81 7.37 9.85
C TRP A 473 26.24 6.86 9.90
N THR A 474 26.66 6.15 8.86
CA THR A 474 27.97 5.50 8.80
C THR A 474 28.84 6.16 7.74
N ALA A 475 30.14 5.87 7.74
CA ALA A 475 31.04 6.36 6.70
C ALA A 475 30.59 5.96 5.29
N LEU A 476 29.83 4.86 5.15
CA LEU A 476 29.22 4.48 3.88
C LEU A 476 28.14 5.47 3.44
N HIS A 477 27.25 5.85 4.36
CA HIS A 477 26.19 6.82 4.06
C HIS A 477 26.78 8.16 3.63
N GLU A 478 27.81 8.62 4.36
CA GLU A 478 28.53 9.86 4.04
C GLU A 478 29.13 9.84 2.64
N THR A 479 29.88 8.78 2.31
CA THR A 479 30.47 8.59 0.97
C THR A 479 29.40 8.54 -0.13
N VAL A 480 28.27 7.87 0.12
CA VAL A 480 27.17 7.82 -0.85
C VAL A 480 26.53 9.20 -1.04
N LEU A 481 26.31 9.96 0.04
CA LEU A 481 25.76 11.31 -0.04
C LEU A 481 26.67 12.25 -0.83
N GLU A 482 27.99 12.19 -0.64
CA GLU A 482 28.96 12.99 -1.41
C GLU A 482 28.89 12.68 -2.91
N TYR A 483 28.80 11.39 -3.29
CA TYR A 483 28.67 11.01 -4.69
C TYR A 483 27.37 11.49 -5.33
N LEU A 484 26.31 11.39 -4.56
CA LEU A 484 24.99 11.87 -4.92
C LEU A 484 24.99 13.39 -5.13
N GLU A 485 25.55 14.16 -4.20
CA GLU A 485 25.72 15.61 -4.30
C GLU A 485 26.52 16.02 -5.55
N GLU A 486 27.58 15.28 -5.89
CA GLU A 486 28.34 15.52 -7.11
C GLU A 486 27.54 15.16 -8.37
N ALA A 487 26.90 13.99 -8.39
CA ALA A 487 26.08 13.54 -9.52
C ALA A 487 24.93 14.51 -9.82
N LYS A 488 24.37 15.16 -8.78
CA LYS A 488 23.32 16.18 -8.96
C LYS A 488 23.83 17.48 -9.59
N LYS A 489 25.11 17.85 -9.42
CA LYS A 489 25.69 19.00 -10.13
C LYS A 489 25.82 18.76 -11.63
N GLU A 490 25.87 17.50 -12.05
CA GLU A 490 25.93 17.10 -13.47
C GLU A 490 24.56 17.18 -14.18
N VAL A 491 23.45 17.39 -13.44
CA VAL A 491 22.06 17.37 -13.95
C VAL A 491 21.36 18.70 -13.76
#